data_AF-A0A4R1WGU5-F1
#
_entry.id   AF-A0A4R1WGU5-F1
#
_cell.length_a   1.000
_cell.length_b   1.000
_cell.length_c   1.000
_cell.angle_alpha   90.00
_cell.angle_beta   90.00
_cell.angle_gamma   90.00
#
_symmetry.space_group_name_H-M   'P 1'
#
loop_
_entity.id
_entity.type
_entity.pdbx_description
1 polymer ?
#
loop_
_entity_poly.entity_id
_entity_poly.type
_entity_poly.pdbx_seq_one_letter_code
_entity_poly.pdbx_strand_id
1 'polypeptide(L)'
;MGELVVFQGDSITHGGRGETEDPNHVLGHSYPFLIAAEAGATHPDLGRRFVNRGISGHTLAAMTARWQRDVLDLRPDVLSILIGVNDVGSGSWPTPGSPRSPVRRNAVRVSSPAAG
;
A
#
# COMPACT_ATOMS: atom_id res chain seq x y z
N MET A 1 -16.03 13.80 -4.80
CA MET A 1 -15.65 12.49 -4.24
C MET A 1 -14.44 12.71 -3.34
N GLY A 2 -14.40 12.08 -2.16
CA GLY A 2 -13.24 12.22 -1.26
C GLY A 2 -12.03 11.41 -1.73
N GLU A 3 -10.86 11.77 -1.18
CA GLU A 3 -9.55 11.19 -1.53
C GLU A 3 -9.51 9.68 -1.29
N LEU A 4 -8.85 8.95 -2.19
CA LEU A 4 -8.53 7.54 -2.03
C LEU A 4 -7.14 7.37 -1.42
N VAL A 5 -7.09 6.78 -0.23
CA VAL A 5 -5.87 6.40 0.47
C VAL A 5 -5.66 4.89 0.35
N VAL A 6 -4.55 4.47 -0.26
CA VAL A 6 -4.16 3.06 -0.37
C VAL A 6 -2.98 2.77 0.54
N PHE A 7 -3.10 1.72 1.34
CA PHE A 7 -2.00 1.19 2.16
C PHE A 7 -1.41 -0.05 1.49
N GLN A 8 -0.08 -0.09 1.40
CA GLN A 8 0.67 -1.17 0.80
C GLN A 8 1.84 -1.59 1.70
N GLY A 9 2.11 -2.89 1.77
CA GLY A 9 3.15 -3.40 2.65
C GLY A 9 3.05 -4.90 2.92
N ASP A 10 3.73 -5.29 3.99
CA ASP A 10 3.81 -6.67 4.48
C ASP A 10 2.74 -6.98 5.55
N SER A 11 3.06 -7.89 6.49
CA SER A 11 2.22 -8.28 7.62
C SER A 11 1.81 -7.12 8.51
N ILE A 12 2.68 -6.11 8.66
CA ILE A 12 2.38 -4.94 9.52
C ILE A 12 1.25 -4.13 8.91
N THR A 13 1.26 -3.95 7.59
CA THR A 13 0.16 -3.31 6.86
C THR A 13 -1.03 -4.26 6.72
N HIS A 14 -0.82 -5.56 6.51
CA HIS A 14 -1.89 -6.54 6.32
C HIS A 14 -2.83 -6.58 7.54
N GLY A 15 -2.28 -6.61 8.76
CA GLY A 15 -3.05 -6.49 9.99
C GLY A 15 -4.15 -7.53 10.18
N GLY A 16 -4.06 -8.69 9.51
CA GLY A 16 -5.11 -9.70 9.52
C GLY A 16 -6.41 -9.27 8.83
N ARG A 17 -6.35 -8.34 7.87
CA ARG A 17 -7.54 -7.91 7.13
C ARG A 17 -8.21 -9.13 6.44
N GLY A 18 -9.54 -9.15 6.45
CA GLY A 18 -10.30 -10.15 5.71
C GLY A 18 -10.11 -10.00 4.20
N GLU A 19 -10.18 -11.11 3.47
CA GLU A 19 -10.26 -11.09 1.99
C GLU A 19 -11.70 -10.94 1.48
N THR A 20 -12.65 -10.79 2.41
CA THR A 20 -14.08 -10.56 2.14
C THR A 20 -14.39 -9.07 2.15
N GLU A 21 -15.60 -8.70 1.74
CA GLU A 21 -16.10 -7.33 1.81
C GLU A 21 -16.67 -6.96 3.19
N ASP A 22 -16.35 -7.70 4.25
CA ASP A 22 -16.80 -7.37 5.61
C ASP A 22 -16.20 -6.02 6.04
N PRO A 23 -17.01 -4.96 6.22
CA PRO A 23 -16.52 -3.64 6.55
C PRO A 23 -15.71 -3.59 7.85
N ASN A 24 -15.96 -4.53 8.77
CA ASN A 24 -15.26 -4.58 10.06
C ASN A 24 -13.84 -5.16 9.95
N HIS A 25 -13.54 -5.88 8.86
CA HIS A 25 -12.27 -6.59 8.70
C HIS A 25 -11.51 -6.19 7.44
N VAL A 26 -12.09 -5.43 6.50
CA VAL A 26 -11.42 -5.04 5.22
C VAL A 26 -10.13 -4.24 5.40
N LEU A 27 -9.96 -3.54 6.53
CA LEU A 27 -8.72 -2.83 6.87
C LEU A 27 -7.80 -3.60 7.84
N GLY A 28 -8.28 -4.70 8.42
CA GLY A 28 -7.60 -5.42 9.48
C GLY A 28 -7.57 -4.65 10.80
N HIS A 29 -6.65 -5.03 11.68
CA HIS A 29 -6.52 -4.51 13.05
C HIS A 29 -5.15 -3.89 13.31
N SER A 30 -4.59 -3.20 12.30
CA SER A 30 -3.28 -2.57 12.37
C SER A 30 -3.36 -1.06 12.08
N TYR A 31 -2.23 -0.42 11.82
CA TYR A 31 -2.17 1.03 11.63
C TYR A 31 -3.09 1.58 10.51
N PRO A 32 -3.40 0.87 9.40
CA PRO A 32 -4.38 1.35 8.41
C PRO A 32 -5.77 1.53 9.02
N PHE A 33 -6.18 0.64 9.93
CA PHE A 33 -7.45 0.76 10.64
C PHE A 33 -7.43 1.97 11.59
N LEU A 34 -6.37 2.15 12.37
CA LEU A 34 -6.25 3.28 13.30
C LEU A 34 -6.31 4.63 12.56
N ILE A 35 -5.58 4.77 11.44
CA ILE A 35 -5.60 5.98 10.61
C ILE A 35 -6.99 6.23 10.04
N ALA A 36 -7.64 5.19 9.50
CA ALA A 36 -8.99 5.32 8.93
C ALA A 36 -10.02 5.71 10.00
N ALA A 37 -9.94 5.10 11.18
CA ALA A 37 -10.81 5.39 12.31
C ALA A 37 -10.63 6.82 12.81
N GLU A 38 -9.38 7.26 12.99
CA GLU A 38 -9.07 8.63 13.40
C GLU A 38 -9.56 9.64 12.36
N ALA A 39 -9.30 9.41 11.08
CA ALA A 39 -9.76 10.28 10.00
C ALA A 39 -11.28 10.37 9.94
N GLY A 40 -11.99 9.25 10.09
CA GLY A 40 -13.44 9.22 10.15
C GLY A 40 -14.01 9.92 11.38
N ALA A 41 -13.31 9.89 12.51
CA ALA A 41 -13.72 10.55 13.74
C ALA A 41 -13.47 12.07 13.73
N THR A 42 -12.36 12.51 13.11
CA THR A 42 -11.87 13.90 13.21
C THR A 42 -12.15 14.73 11.96
N HIS A 43 -12.26 14.12 10.79
CA HIS A 43 -12.45 14.79 9.49
C HIS A 43 -13.48 14.07 8.61
N PRO A 44 -14.71 13.80 9.10
CA PRO A 44 -15.73 13.05 8.35
C PRO A 44 -16.17 13.77 7.06
N ASP A 45 -16.06 15.09 7.02
CA ASP A 45 -16.41 15.96 5.88
C ASP A 45 -15.54 15.73 4.65
N LEU A 46 -14.31 15.23 4.82
CA LEU A 46 -13.39 14.96 3.72
C LEU A 46 -13.78 13.72 2.91
N GLY A 47 -14.68 12.88 3.43
CA GLY A 47 -15.24 11.72 2.70
C GLY A 47 -14.17 10.74 2.19
N ARG A 48 -13.04 10.64 2.89
CA ARG A 48 -11.90 9.81 2.47
C ARG A 48 -12.28 8.34 2.42
N ARG A 49 -11.73 7.63 1.44
CA ARG A 49 -11.87 6.18 1.28
C ARG A 49 -10.53 5.51 1.52
N PHE A 50 -10.54 4.41 2.25
CA PHE A 50 -9.33 3.70 2.64
C PHE A 50 -9.36 2.28 2.07
N VAL A 51 -8.23 1.85 1.49
CA VAL A 51 -8.06 0.50 0.96
C VAL A 51 -6.76 -0.08 1.48
N ASN A 52 -6.81 -1.26 2.10
CA ASN A 52 -5.64 -1.98 2.56
C ASN A 52 -5.25 -3.10 1.58
N ARG A 53 -4.06 -3.01 1.00
CA ARG A 53 -3.47 -4.03 0.11
C ARG A 53 -2.25 -4.72 0.72
N GLY A 54 -1.98 -4.60 2.02
CA GLY A 54 -0.92 -5.34 2.70
C GLY A 54 -1.11 -6.86 2.57
N ILE A 55 0.00 -7.62 2.50
CA ILE A 55 -0.03 -9.09 2.52
C ILE A 55 1.11 -9.61 3.40
N SER A 56 0.78 -10.48 4.36
CA SER A 56 1.76 -11.07 5.28
C SER A 56 2.90 -11.79 4.55
N GLY A 57 4.13 -11.59 5.03
CA GLY A 57 5.33 -12.24 4.49
C GLY A 57 5.87 -11.65 3.19
N HIS A 58 5.23 -10.63 2.62
CA HIS A 58 5.71 -10.02 1.38
C HIS A 58 7.03 -9.26 1.56
N THR A 59 7.92 -9.46 0.58
CA THR A 59 9.12 -8.64 0.34
C THR A 59 8.82 -7.52 -0.65
N LEU A 60 9.77 -6.60 -0.86
CA LEU A 60 9.69 -5.55 -1.89
C LEU A 60 9.44 -6.16 -3.28
N ALA A 61 10.11 -7.27 -3.61
CA ALA A 61 9.95 -7.96 -4.89
C ALA A 61 8.54 -8.53 -5.05
N ALA A 62 8.01 -9.21 -4.03
CA ALA A 62 6.66 -9.77 -4.05
C ALA A 62 5.58 -8.67 -4.15
N MET A 63 5.78 -7.55 -3.45
CA MET A 63 4.93 -6.38 -3.58
C MET A 63 4.96 -5.77 -4.99
N THR A 64 6.14 -5.67 -5.61
CA THR A 64 6.28 -5.06 -6.94
C THR A 64 5.62 -5.93 -8.03
N ALA A 65 5.59 -7.25 -7.86
CA ALA A 65 4.96 -8.17 -8.82
C ALA A 65 3.45 -7.94 -9.01
N ARG A 66 2.78 -7.28 -8.07
CA ARG A 66 1.34 -6.97 -8.07
C ARG A 66 1.05 -5.46 -8.15
N TRP A 67 2.05 -4.65 -8.43
CA TRP A 67 1.97 -3.18 -8.40
C TRP A 67 0.88 -2.61 -9.32
N GLN A 68 0.71 -3.19 -10.50
CA GLN A 68 -0.32 -2.76 -11.44
C GLN A 68 -1.72 -2.85 -10.81
N ARG A 69 -2.11 -4.04 -10.35
CA ARG A 69 -3.43 -4.31 -9.76
C ARG A 69 -3.67 -3.57 -8.45
N ASP A 70 -2.68 -3.61 -7.56
CA ASP A 70 -2.88 -3.19 -6.17
C ASP A 70 -2.56 -1.72 -5.91
N VAL A 71 -2.02 -1.00 -6.90
CA VAL A 71 -1.71 0.43 -6.79
C VAL A 71 -2.16 1.19 -8.04
N LEU A 72 -1.62 0.85 -9.22
CA LEU A 72 -1.84 1.68 -10.42
C LEU A 72 -3.30 1.68 -10.89
N ASP A 73 -3.95 0.52 -10.91
CA ASP A 73 -5.36 0.38 -11.32
C ASP A 73 -6.32 1.08 -10.34
N LEU A 74 -5.90 1.25 -9.07
CA LEU A 74 -6.68 1.94 -8.05
C LEU A 74 -6.60 3.47 -8.18
N ARG A 75 -5.53 4.00 -8.78
CA ARG A 75 -5.25 5.44 -8.90
C ARG A 75 -5.40 6.17 -7.55
N PRO A 76 -4.61 5.81 -6.53
CA PRO A 76 -4.69 6.47 -5.23
C PRO A 76 -4.30 7.95 -5.32
N ASP A 77 -4.97 8.78 -4.55
CA ASP A 77 -4.54 10.16 -4.29
C ASP A 77 -3.39 10.17 -3.27
N VAL A 78 -3.44 9.24 -2.30
CA VAL A 78 -2.40 9.02 -1.30
C VAL A 78 -2.01 7.56 -1.23
N LEU A 79 -0.70 7.28 -1.29
CA LEU A 79 -0.15 5.93 -1.16
C LEU A 79 0.80 5.86 0.05
N SER A 80 0.47 4.99 1.01
CA SER A 80 1.32 4.64 2.14
C SER A 80 2.03 3.31 1.86
N ILE A 81 3.36 3.26 2.00
CA ILE A 81 4.16 2.05 1.80
C ILE A 81 4.97 1.76 3.06
N LEU A 82 4.78 0.57 3.63
CA LEU A 82 5.62 0.03 4.69
C LEU A 82 6.06 -1.40 4.32
N ILE A 83 7.30 -1.55 3.87
CA ILE A 83 7.85 -2.80 3.36
C ILE A 83 9.35 -2.89 3.69
N GLY A 84 9.88 -4.10 3.86
CA GLY A 84 11.33 -4.34 3.93
C GLY A 84 11.78 -5.24 5.07
N VAL A 85 10.95 -5.45 6.11
CA VAL A 85 11.35 -6.31 7.24
C VAL A 85 11.58 -7.76 6.79
N ASN A 86 10.76 -8.24 5.85
CA ASN A 86 10.91 -9.57 5.26
C ASN A 86 12.11 -9.65 4.32
N ASP A 87 12.47 -8.55 3.63
CA ASP A 87 13.64 -8.50 2.77
C ASP A 87 14.94 -8.67 3.60
N VAL A 88 15.00 -7.98 4.73
CA VAL A 88 16.11 -8.13 5.69
C VAL A 88 16.09 -9.53 6.30
N GLY A 89 14.94 -10.01 6.78
CA GLY A 89 14.82 -11.31 7.45
C GLY A 89 15.11 -12.52 6.55
N SER A 90 14.83 -12.42 5.25
CA SER A 90 15.13 -13.48 4.27
C SER A 90 16.52 -13.38 3.63
N GLY A 91 17.29 -12.33 3.96
CA GLY A 91 18.59 -12.07 3.33
C GLY A 91 18.48 -11.60 1.88
N SER A 92 17.29 -11.21 1.41
CA SER A 92 17.09 -10.64 0.06
C SER A 92 17.42 -9.15 -0.03
N TRP A 93 17.80 -8.52 1.08
CA TRP A 93 18.26 -7.15 1.10
C TRP A 93 19.54 -6.99 0.25
N PRO A 94 19.61 -6.02 -0.68
CA PRO A 94 20.80 -5.83 -1.48
C PRO A 94 22.00 -5.49 -0.59
N THR A 95 23.05 -6.30 -0.64
CA THR A 95 24.32 -5.95 0.02
C THR A 95 25.12 -4.99 -0.88
N PRO A 96 25.95 -4.11 -0.31
CA PRO A 96 26.86 -3.28 -1.10
C PRO A 96 27.69 -4.14 -2.06
N GLY A 97 27.65 -3.83 -3.36
CA GLY A 97 28.34 -4.60 -4.40
C GLY A 97 27.54 -5.75 -5.02
N SER A 98 26.35 -6.07 -4.50
CA SER A 98 25.41 -6.97 -5.17
C SER A 98 25.05 -6.45 -6.56
N PRO A 99 24.92 -7.31 -7.59
CA PRO A 99 24.30 -6.92 -8.85
C PRO A 99 22.93 -6.34 -8.52
N ARG A 100 22.70 -5.06 -8.82
CA ARG A 100 21.36 -4.51 -8.68
C ARG A 100 20.48 -5.28 -9.65
N SER A 101 19.41 -5.91 -9.15
CA SER A 101 18.34 -6.40 -10.02
C SER A 101 18.01 -5.28 -11.00
N PRO A 102 17.95 -5.55 -12.32
CA PRO A 102 17.68 -4.53 -13.30
C PRO A 102 16.40 -3.84 -12.85
N VAL A 103 16.52 -2.58 -12.45
CA VAL A 103 15.36 -1.78 -12.09
C VAL A 103 14.53 -1.74 -13.36
N ARG A 104 13.46 -2.55 -13.41
CA ARG A 104 12.43 -2.38 -14.42
C ARG A 104 11.89 -1.00 -14.15
N ARG A 105 12.35 -0.02 -14.93
CA ARG A 105 11.79 1.32 -14.95
C ARG A 105 10.37 1.16 -15.48
N ASN A 106 9.44 0.84 -14.59
CA ASN A 106 8.03 1.11 -14.81
C ASN A 106 7.94 2.63 -14.74
N ALA A 107 8.17 3.30 -15.86
CA ALA A 107 7.99 4.73 -15.98
C ALA A 107 6.49 5.00 -15.81
N VAL A 108 6.07 5.24 -14.57
CA VAL A 108 4.71 5.69 -14.26
C VAL A 108 4.64 7.13 -14.76
N ARG A 109 3.97 7.36 -15.89
CA ARG A 109 3.53 8.71 -16.28
C ARG A 109 2.43 9.11 -15.31
N VAL A 110 2.79 9.92 -14.31
CA VAL A 110 1.80 10.67 -13.54
C VAL A 110 1.30 11.79 -14.45
N SER A 111 0.16 11.58 -15.11
CA SER A 111 -0.52 12.64 -15.84
C SER A 111 -1.14 13.59 -14.83
N SER A 112 -0.58 14.81 -14.73
CA SER A 112 -1.20 15.91 -13.99
C SER A 112 -2.58 16.21 -14.60
N PRO A 113 -3.62 16.52 -13.81
CA PRO A 113 -4.87 17.00 -14.39
C PRO A 113 -4.58 18.35 -15.05
N ALA A 114 -4.99 18.50 -16.31
CA ALA A 114 -4.93 19.77 -17.00
C ALA A 114 -5.72 20.79 -16.17
N ALA A 115 -5.07 21.90 -15.81
CA ALA A 115 -5.75 23.06 -15.25
C ALA A 115 -6.74 23.57 -16.30
N GLY A 116 -8.03 23.51 -15.96
CA GLY A 116 -9.15 24.05 -16.72
C GLY A 116 -10.05 24.81 -15.79
#